data_AF-M6FQ40-F1
#
_entry.id   AF-M6FQ40-F1
#
_cell.length_a   1.000
_cell.length_b   1.000
_cell.length_c   1.000
_cell.angle_alpha   90.00
_cell.angle_beta   90.00
_cell.angle_gamma   90.00
#
_symmetry.space_group_name_H-M   'P 1'
#
loop_
_entity.id
_entity.type
_entity.pdbx_description
1 polymer ?
#
loop_
_entity_poly.entity_id
_entity_poly.type
_entity_poly.pdbx_seq_one_letter_code
_entity_poly.pdbx_strand_id
1 'polypeptide(L)'
;MRGVLKKLNVEFHSNLKRIPNHRRNRILGAIVCLVLLASFQFFLFPFLVPFQEKNSFLYDRLSKMDSSLYTESESARSQKLAPILFLGDSQILSGIHPKELEKRLGLPIWFLPRPSEQPEGMFLRWKEYERKIGIKPSLVIVNGSVFSLSDMDVAQAHRSLVLNYDSFHMEIFTEIFLGDFYLKNFSIGTYYLLGRIFPFLRLNASVSTTFKIIGEGDEFSYSEKNLEKLLLGNPIEKWKSNLDRNLFLEVEYSKNNGYLDWGKQSSYDGICVPNENLIPLPQNAEAALQKTRKSSLKAWRKLFSYLKTNNVPVFAVSLPFRPDFDKKLSSLPQMSIWESVLMEERIPYWKAKAHFFEPRDFGDYTHLNTCGMRKLVPVLAEKILEQDSIRSVLKR
;
A
#
# COMPACT_ATOMS: atom_id res chain seq x y z
N MET A 1 44.11 15.11 4.64
CA MET A 1 42.89 15.14 3.81
C MET A 1 42.82 16.28 2.78
N ARG A 2 43.17 17.54 3.12
CA ARG A 2 43.16 18.67 2.15
C ARG A 2 44.03 18.47 0.89
N GLY A 3 45.16 17.77 0.99
CA GLY A 3 46.07 17.52 -0.15
C GLY A 3 45.57 16.48 -1.16
N VAL A 4 44.80 15.48 -0.70
CA VAL A 4 44.26 14.40 -1.54
C VAL A 4 43.06 14.88 -2.35
N LEU A 5 42.18 15.67 -1.73
CA LEU A 5 41.07 16.36 -2.41
C LEU A 5 41.56 17.38 -3.45
N LYS A 6 42.69 18.09 -3.19
CA LYS A 6 43.30 18.99 -4.18
C LYS A 6 43.86 18.23 -5.39
N LYS A 7 44.52 17.08 -5.18
CA LYS A 7 45.07 16.25 -6.26
C LYS A 7 43.98 15.63 -7.14
N LEU A 8 42.93 15.06 -6.54
CA LEU A 8 41.79 14.51 -7.26
C LEU A 8 41.05 15.58 -8.08
N ASN A 9 40.89 16.79 -7.55
CA ASN A 9 40.21 17.88 -8.27
C ASN A 9 41.05 18.40 -9.46
N VAL A 10 42.38 18.41 -9.34
CA VAL A 10 43.32 18.79 -10.41
C VAL A 10 43.43 17.71 -11.50
N GLU A 11 43.43 16.43 -11.15
CA GLU A 11 43.43 15.32 -12.12
C GLU A 11 42.10 15.17 -12.86
N PHE A 12 40.97 15.46 -12.20
CA PHE A 12 39.67 15.47 -12.87
C PHE A 12 39.57 16.62 -13.87
N HIS A 13 40.04 17.82 -13.50
CA HIS A 13 40.09 18.98 -14.40
C HIS A 13 41.10 18.83 -15.54
N SER A 14 42.23 18.15 -15.34
CA SER A 14 43.25 17.96 -16.39
C SER A 14 42.83 16.92 -17.42
N ASN A 15 42.12 15.86 -17.02
CA ASN A 15 41.61 14.84 -17.93
C ASN A 15 40.42 15.31 -18.77
N LEU A 16 39.58 16.21 -18.25
CA LEU A 16 38.51 16.87 -19.04
C LEU A 16 39.07 17.83 -20.12
N LYS A 17 40.27 18.39 -19.93
CA LYS A 17 40.96 19.25 -20.91
C LYS A 17 41.66 18.48 -22.03
N ARG A 18 41.89 17.17 -21.90
CA ARG A 18 42.53 16.31 -22.92
C ARG A 18 41.57 15.65 -23.91
N ILE A 19 40.26 15.84 -23.75
CA ILE A 19 39.26 15.34 -24.68
C ILE A 19 39.14 16.34 -25.85
N PRO A 20 39.26 15.92 -27.13
CA PRO A 20 39.07 16.81 -28.28
C PRO A 20 37.72 17.52 -28.16
N ASN A 21 37.64 18.84 -28.43
CA ASN A 21 36.42 19.64 -28.27
C ASN A 21 35.18 18.98 -28.90
N HIS A 22 35.34 18.31 -30.03
CA HIS A 22 34.27 17.56 -30.69
C HIS A 22 33.77 16.33 -29.90
N ARG A 23 34.65 15.56 -29.24
CA ARG A 23 34.23 14.46 -28.34
C ARG A 23 33.57 15.01 -27.07
N ARG A 24 34.07 16.12 -26.52
CA ARG A 24 33.46 16.79 -25.37
C ARG A 24 32.06 17.30 -25.69
N ASN A 25 31.87 17.92 -26.85
CA ASN A 25 30.56 18.39 -27.32
C ASN A 25 29.59 17.24 -27.58
N ARG A 26 30.06 16.08 -28.08
CA ARG A 26 29.23 14.87 -28.23
C ARG A 26 28.78 14.28 -26.89
N ILE A 27 29.70 14.19 -25.91
CA ILE A 27 29.36 13.72 -24.56
C ILE A 27 28.36 14.67 -23.90
N LEU A 28 28.60 15.98 -23.99
CA LEU A 28 27.68 16.99 -23.47
C LEU A 28 26.31 16.90 -24.16
N GLY A 29 26.28 16.76 -25.48
CA GLY A 29 25.04 16.56 -26.25
C GLY A 29 24.28 15.30 -25.83
N ALA A 30 24.97 14.19 -25.58
CA ALA A 30 24.34 12.96 -25.08
C ALA A 30 23.76 13.13 -23.67
N ILE A 31 24.48 13.81 -22.77
CA ILE A 31 23.99 14.11 -21.41
C ILE A 31 22.75 15.01 -21.48
N VAL A 32 22.79 16.07 -22.29
CA VAL A 32 21.64 16.97 -22.49
C VAL A 32 20.45 16.19 -23.04
N CYS A 33 20.66 15.33 -24.04
CA CYS A 33 19.61 14.48 -24.58
C CYS A 33 18.99 13.54 -23.52
N LEU A 34 19.82 12.90 -22.69
CA LEU A 34 19.35 12.04 -21.60
C LEU A 34 18.55 12.81 -20.55
N VAL A 35 18.98 14.01 -20.19
CA VAL A 35 18.26 14.88 -19.24
C VAL A 35 16.92 15.32 -19.84
N LEU A 36 16.88 15.71 -21.11
CA LEU A 36 15.64 16.07 -21.81
C LEU A 36 14.69 14.88 -21.89
N LEU A 37 15.20 13.69 -22.23
CA LEU A 37 14.40 12.46 -22.27
C LEU A 37 13.82 12.13 -20.90
N ALA A 38 14.63 12.17 -19.84
CA ALA A 38 14.17 11.93 -18.47
C ALA A 38 13.11 12.96 -18.07
N SER A 39 13.36 14.25 -18.30
CA SER A 39 12.44 15.35 -17.97
C SER A 39 11.10 15.23 -18.71
N PHE A 40 11.13 14.88 -19.99
CA PHE A 40 9.94 14.59 -20.77
C PHE A 40 9.12 13.45 -20.17
N GLN A 41 9.79 12.35 -19.76
CA GLN A 41 9.11 11.24 -19.11
C GLN A 41 8.52 11.63 -17.76
N PHE A 42 9.22 12.41 -16.94
CA PHE A 42 8.69 12.91 -15.66
C PHE A 42 7.46 13.77 -15.86
N PHE A 43 7.44 14.62 -16.89
CA PHE A 43 6.30 15.46 -17.21
C PHE A 43 5.10 14.63 -17.68
N LEU A 44 5.31 13.65 -18.56
CA LEU A 44 4.21 12.88 -19.15
C LEU A 44 3.71 11.74 -18.25
N PHE A 45 4.56 11.18 -17.39
CA PHE A 45 4.24 10.01 -16.57
C PHE A 45 2.94 10.15 -15.76
N PRO A 46 2.68 11.25 -15.02
CA PRO A 46 1.43 11.43 -14.27
C PRO A 46 0.18 11.36 -15.15
N PHE A 47 0.27 11.75 -16.43
CA PHE A 47 -0.85 11.67 -17.38
C PHE A 47 -1.07 10.27 -17.95
N LEU A 48 -0.06 9.38 -17.85
CA LEU A 48 -0.14 8.00 -18.32
C LEU A 48 -0.57 7.02 -17.22
N VAL A 49 -0.39 7.39 -15.95
CA VAL A 49 -0.80 6.58 -14.78
C VAL A 49 -2.30 6.26 -14.77
N PRO A 50 -3.23 7.19 -15.11
CA PRO A 50 -4.66 6.89 -15.17
C PRO A 50 -5.05 5.81 -16.19
N PHE A 51 -4.21 5.51 -17.18
CA PHE A 51 -4.47 4.43 -18.15
C PHE A 51 -4.04 3.04 -17.66
N GLN A 52 -3.36 2.97 -16.51
CA GLN A 52 -2.86 1.72 -15.94
C GLN A 52 -3.96 0.96 -15.18
N GLU A 53 -3.67 -0.28 -14.79
CA GLU A 53 -4.59 -1.07 -13.98
C GLU A 53 -4.86 -0.43 -12.61
N LYS A 54 -6.05 -0.69 -12.05
CA LYS A 54 -6.55 -0.11 -10.79
C LYS A 54 -5.47 -0.02 -9.69
N ASN A 55 -4.84 -1.14 -9.36
CA ASN A 55 -3.89 -1.16 -8.23
C ASN A 55 -2.61 -0.36 -8.53
N SER A 56 -2.17 -0.31 -9.80
CA SER A 56 -1.02 0.50 -10.22
C SER A 56 -1.32 1.99 -10.03
N PHE A 57 -2.51 2.43 -10.49
CA PHE A 57 -3.01 3.77 -10.26
C PHE A 57 -3.10 4.11 -8.77
N LEU A 58 -3.71 3.22 -7.97
CA LEU A 58 -3.88 3.44 -6.53
C LEU A 58 -2.55 3.56 -5.78
N TYR A 59 -1.53 2.77 -6.14
CA TYR A 59 -0.20 2.88 -5.52
C TYR A 59 0.46 4.24 -5.79
N ASP A 60 0.40 4.73 -7.03
CA ASP A 60 0.91 6.06 -7.37
C ASP A 60 0.12 7.15 -6.65
N ARG A 61 -1.22 7.06 -6.68
CA ARG A 61 -2.11 8.05 -6.05
C ARG A 61 -1.90 8.14 -4.54
N LEU A 62 -1.84 6.99 -3.85
CA LEU A 62 -1.68 6.95 -2.39
C LEU A 62 -0.26 7.35 -1.98
N SER A 63 0.77 7.14 -2.80
CA SER A 63 2.15 7.58 -2.50
C SER A 63 2.28 9.09 -2.27
N LYS A 64 1.35 9.90 -2.79
CA LYS A 64 1.38 11.37 -2.67
C LYS A 64 1.25 11.86 -1.22
N MET A 65 0.56 11.13 -0.34
CA MET A 65 0.32 11.52 1.07
C MET A 65 -0.18 12.97 1.22
N ASP A 66 -1.19 13.35 0.43
CA ASP A 66 -1.77 14.69 0.48
C ASP A 66 -2.92 14.79 1.50
N SER A 67 -3.53 15.98 1.61
CA SER A 67 -4.61 16.28 2.54
C SER A 67 -5.87 15.44 2.35
N SER A 68 -6.06 14.81 1.18
CA SER A 68 -7.19 13.89 1.00
C SER A 68 -7.07 12.67 1.90
N LEU A 69 -5.87 12.27 2.33
CA LEU A 69 -5.69 11.13 3.24
C LEU A 69 -5.71 11.53 4.73
N TYR A 70 -6.01 12.80 5.03
CA TYR A 70 -6.05 13.33 6.37
C TYR A 70 -7.47 13.79 6.72
N THR A 71 -7.94 13.40 7.90
CA THR A 71 -9.21 13.89 8.47
C THR A 71 -8.95 14.56 9.81
N GLU A 72 -9.58 15.71 10.05
CA GLU A 72 -9.43 16.47 11.29
C GLU A 72 -10.68 17.33 11.54
N SER A 73 -11.22 17.24 12.75
CA SER A 73 -12.26 18.15 13.25
C SER A 73 -11.69 19.48 13.77
N GLU A 74 -12.52 20.52 13.79
CA GLU A 74 -12.14 21.84 14.31
C GLU A 74 -11.70 21.80 15.78
N SER A 75 -12.35 20.95 16.59
CA SER A 75 -11.97 20.71 17.99
C SER A 75 -10.57 20.11 18.08
N ALA A 76 -10.28 19.08 17.30
CA ALA A 76 -8.98 18.42 17.29
C ALA A 76 -7.86 19.35 16.81
N ARG A 77 -8.15 20.19 15.80
CA ARG A 77 -7.25 21.23 15.32
C ARG A 77 -6.94 22.26 16.41
N SER A 78 -7.98 22.74 17.10
CA SER A 78 -7.85 23.76 18.14
C SER A 78 -7.01 23.25 19.32
N GLN A 79 -7.19 21.98 19.69
CA GLN A 79 -6.45 21.30 20.74
C GLN A 79 -5.07 20.77 20.29
N LYS A 80 -4.75 20.87 18.99
CA LYS A 80 -3.51 20.36 18.38
C LYS A 80 -3.24 18.88 18.72
N LEU A 81 -4.29 18.07 18.63
CA LEU A 81 -4.20 16.64 18.97
C LEU A 81 -3.34 15.89 17.96
N ALA A 82 -2.50 14.97 18.45
CA ALA A 82 -1.68 14.12 17.59
C ALA A 82 -2.56 13.09 16.85
N PRO A 83 -2.30 12.86 15.55
CA PRO A 83 -3.16 12.01 14.73
C PRO A 83 -3.01 10.53 15.07
N ILE A 84 -4.04 9.75 14.74
CA ILE A 84 -3.96 8.30 14.62
C ILE A 84 -3.54 7.96 13.19
N LEU A 85 -2.56 7.08 13.04
CA LEU A 85 -2.08 6.64 11.73
C LEU A 85 -2.55 5.22 11.43
N PHE A 86 -3.23 5.02 10.30
CA PHE A 86 -3.59 3.69 9.80
C PHE A 86 -2.60 3.22 8.74
N LEU A 87 -2.06 2.02 8.93
CA LEU A 87 -1.31 1.25 7.94
C LEU A 87 -2.04 -0.07 7.72
N GLY A 88 -2.15 -0.51 6.47
CA GLY A 88 -2.92 -1.71 6.22
C GLY A 88 -3.13 -2.06 4.76
N ASP A 89 -3.84 -3.17 4.55
CA ASP A 89 -4.23 -3.64 3.23
C ASP A 89 -5.63 -3.13 2.83
N SER A 90 -6.20 -3.73 1.77
CA SER A 90 -7.51 -3.38 1.26
C SER A 90 -8.69 -3.69 2.19
N GLN A 91 -8.51 -4.56 3.20
CA GLN A 91 -9.55 -4.78 4.21
C GLN A 91 -9.78 -3.50 5.03
N ILE A 92 -8.70 -2.75 5.34
CA ILE A 92 -8.81 -1.47 6.02
C ILE A 92 -9.42 -0.42 5.09
N LEU A 93 -8.97 -0.35 3.82
CA LEU A 93 -9.47 0.61 2.82
C LEU A 93 -11.00 0.59 2.67
N SER A 94 -11.61 -0.59 2.78
CA SER A 94 -13.06 -0.80 2.59
C SER A 94 -13.84 -1.00 3.89
N GLY A 95 -13.17 -1.44 4.95
CA GLY A 95 -13.80 -1.68 6.25
C GLY A 95 -13.90 -0.45 7.14
N ILE A 96 -13.07 0.58 6.94
CA ILE A 96 -12.99 1.72 7.86
C ILE A 96 -13.13 3.03 7.07
N HIS A 97 -14.25 3.72 7.27
CA HIS A 97 -14.42 5.07 6.74
C HIS A 97 -13.74 6.09 7.69
N PRO A 98 -12.66 6.80 7.27
CA PRO A 98 -11.88 7.66 8.16
C PRO A 98 -12.70 8.79 8.78
N LYS A 99 -13.55 9.45 7.98
CA LYS A 99 -14.45 10.51 8.46
C LYS A 99 -15.50 10.05 9.47
N GLU A 100 -16.04 8.83 9.33
CA GLU A 100 -16.99 8.32 10.33
C GLU A 100 -16.29 7.94 11.62
N LEU A 101 -15.07 7.38 11.52
CA LEU A 101 -14.27 7.03 12.68
C LEU A 101 -13.75 8.27 13.41
N GLU A 102 -13.25 9.28 12.69
CA GLU A 102 -12.77 10.55 13.24
C GLU A 102 -13.86 11.23 14.06
N LYS A 103 -15.09 11.30 13.55
CA LYS A 103 -16.25 11.85 14.27
C LYS A 103 -16.53 11.15 15.60
N ARG A 104 -16.24 9.84 15.69
CA ARG A 104 -16.45 9.06 16.92
C ARG A 104 -15.30 9.21 17.91
N LEU A 105 -14.08 9.37 17.41
CA LEU A 105 -12.87 9.45 18.22
C LEU A 105 -12.55 10.88 18.67
N GLY A 106 -12.94 11.89 17.89
CA GLY A 106 -12.52 13.28 18.08
C GLY A 106 -11.01 13.50 17.87
N LEU A 107 -10.33 12.59 17.16
CA LEU A 107 -8.88 12.60 16.94
C LEU A 107 -8.57 12.61 15.46
N PRO A 108 -7.59 13.40 14.99
CA PRO A 108 -7.26 13.44 13.57
C PRO A 108 -6.76 12.07 13.08
N ILE A 109 -6.98 11.76 11.81
CA ILE A 109 -6.63 10.48 11.22
C ILE A 109 -5.81 10.68 9.95
N TRP A 110 -4.63 10.08 9.91
CA TRP A 110 -3.91 9.79 8.67
C TRP A 110 -4.25 8.39 8.19
N PHE A 111 -4.89 8.28 7.04
CA PHE A 111 -5.38 7.02 6.50
C PHE A 111 -4.51 6.54 5.34
N LEU A 112 -3.54 5.68 5.64
CA LEU A 112 -2.53 5.25 4.66
C LEU A 112 -2.54 3.74 4.29
N PRO A 113 -3.66 3.00 4.34
CA PRO A 113 -3.69 1.63 3.81
C PRO A 113 -3.60 1.61 2.28
N ARG A 114 -3.23 0.47 1.69
CA ARG A 114 -3.11 0.27 0.23
C ARG A 114 -3.58 -1.13 -0.19
N PRO A 115 -4.00 -1.34 -1.45
CA PRO A 115 -4.36 -2.67 -1.91
C PRO A 115 -3.20 -3.66 -1.76
N SER A 116 -3.48 -4.90 -1.34
CA SER A 116 -2.46 -5.96 -1.22
C SER A 116 -1.27 -5.64 -0.29
N GLU A 117 -1.34 -4.61 0.55
CA GLU A 117 -0.22 -4.17 1.37
C GLU A 117 0.33 -5.28 2.27
N GLN A 118 1.66 -5.39 2.33
CA GLN A 118 2.38 -6.39 3.13
C GLN A 118 3.15 -5.70 4.26
N PRO A 119 3.58 -6.40 5.32
CA PRO A 119 4.34 -5.79 6.41
C PRO A 119 5.62 -5.07 5.95
N GLU A 120 6.28 -5.53 4.90
CA GLU A 120 7.41 -4.82 4.27
C GLU A 120 7.00 -3.43 3.74
N GLY A 121 5.86 -3.38 3.06
CA GLY A 121 5.28 -2.15 2.54
C GLY A 121 4.78 -1.22 3.65
N MET A 122 4.14 -1.76 4.69
CA MET A 122 3.70 -0.98 5.85
C MET A 122 4.89 -0.31 6.55
N PHE A 123 6.03 -1.00 6.64
CA PHE A 123 7.28 -0.41 7.13
C PHE A 123 7.77 0.73 6.23
N LEU A 124 7.82 0.53 4.91
CA LEU A 124 8.19 1.59 3.97
C LEU A 124 7.24 2.79 4.06
N ARG A 125 5.94 2.52 4.21
CA ARG A 125 4.90 3.54 4.33
C ARG A 125 5.05 4.35 5.60
N TRP A 126 5.40 3.71 6.71
CA TRP A 126 5.78 4.40 7.95
C TRP A 126 7.00 5.31 7.73
N LYS A 127 8.08 4.80 7.11
CA LYS A 127 9.30 5.58 6.86
C LYS A 127 9.04 6.79 5.95
N GLU A 128 8.16 6.63 4.98
CA GLU A 128 7.71 7.73 4.14
C GLU A 128 6.91 8.78 4.91
N TYR A 129 6.00 8.35 5.80
CA TYR A 129 5.24 9.24 6.67
C TYR A 129 6.16 10.04 7.60
N GLU A 130 7.12 9.37 8.22
CA GLU A 130 8.13 9.99 9.08
C GLU A 130 8.93 11.06 8.32
N ARG A 131 9.29 10.79 7.05
CA ARG A 131 10.04 11.71 6.20
C ARG A 131 9.21 12.90 5.68
N LYS A 132 7.96 12.66 5.25
CA LYS A 132 7.11 13.67 4.59
C LYS A 132 6.28 14.49 5.56
N ILE A 133 5.67 13.84 6.55
CA ILE A 133 4.75 14.45 7.50
C ILE A 133 5.45 14.78 8.81
N GLY A 134 6.24 13.85 9.35
CA GLY A 134 7.10 14.09 10.52
C GLY A 134 6.36 14.33 11.84
N ILE A 135 5.02 14.22 11.88
CA ILE A 135 4.24 14.36 13.11
C ILE A 135 4.17 13.01 13.81
N LYS A 136 4.63 12.94 15.07
CA LYS A 136 4.52 11.71 15.86
C LYS A 136 3.04 11.39 16.16
N PRO A 137 2.51 10.22 15.74
CA PRO A 137 1.11 9.89 15.98
C PRO A 137 0.87 9.49 17.43
N SER A 138 -0.37 9.67 17.90
CA SER A 138 -0.84 9.21 19.21
C SER A 138 -0.99 7.69 19.26
N LEU A 139 -1.28 7.08 18.11
CA LEU A 139 -1.41 5.63 17.93
C LEU A 139 -1.19 5.27 16.45
N VAL A 140 -0.50 4.15 16.20
CA VAL A 140 -0.45 3.51 14.89
C VAL A 140 -1.34 2.27 14.92
N ILE A 141 -2.30 2.20 13.99
CA ILE A 141 -3.15 1.04 13.81
C ILE A 141 -2.66 0.27 12.60
N VAL A 142 -2.44 -1.03 12.78
CA VAL A 142 -2.02 -1.93 11.71
C VAL A 142 -2.97 -3.12 11.60
N ASN A 143 -3.29 -3.57 10.39
CA ASN A 143 -4.03 -4.82 10.23
C ASN A 143 -3.14 -6.00 9.81
N GLY A 144 -3.40 -7.15 10.42
CA GLY A 144 -2.82 -8.42 10.00
C GLY A 144 -3.91 -9.37 9.53
N SER A 145 -3.60 -10.04 8.42
CA SER A 145 -4.48 -10.98 7.74
C SER A 145 -3.69 -12.23 7.34
N VAL A 146 -4.39 -13.33 7.05
CA VAL A 146 -3.75 -14.56 6.56
C VAL A 146 -2.92 -14.27 5.30
N PHE A 147 -3.39 -13.38 4.43
CA PHE A 147 -2.71 -12.95 3.20
C PHE A 147 -1.38 -12.25 3.45
N SER A 148 -1.29 -11.46 4.53
CA SER A 148 -0.03 -10.79 4.92
C SER A 148 1.06 -11.76 5.40
N LEU A 149 0.68 -13.01 5.69
CA LEU A 149 1.54 -14.04 6.30
C LEU A 149 1.85 -15.18 5.33
N SER A 150 1.03 -15.40 4.32
CA SER A 150 1.17 -16.51 3.37
C SER A 150 2.12 -16.19 2.21
N ASP A 151 2.75 -17.24 1.68
CA ASP A 151 3.65 -17.19 0.52
C ASP A 151 2.85 -17.39 -0.76
N MET A 152 2.20 -16.31 -1.21
CA MET A 152 1.23 -16.33 -2.30
C MET A 152 1.37 -15.11 -3.23
N ASP A 153 0.55 -15.07 -4.28
CA ASP A 153 0.63 -14.07 -5.35
C ASP A 153 0.39 -12.63 -4.87
N VAL A 154 -0.40 -12.42 -3.82
CA VAL A 154 -0.59 -11.09 -3.20
C VAL A 154 0.74 -10.45 -2.82
N ALA A 155 1.69 -11.22 -2.27
CA ALA A 155 3.01 -10.71 -1.90
C ALA A 155 3.85 -10.36 -3.15
N GLN A 156 3.67 -11.09 -4.26
CA GLN A 156 4.34 -10.79 -5.52
C GLN A 156 3.76 -9.55 -6.20
N ALA A 157 2.43 -9.41 -6.19
CA ALA A 157 1.72 -8.25 -6.70
C ALA A 157 2.12 -6.99 -5.92
N HIS A 158 2.09 -7.05 -4.59
CA HIS A 158 2.58 -5.97 -3.71
C HIS A 158 4.01 -5.56 -4.06
N ARG A 159 4.92 -6.54 -4.17
CA ARG A 159 6.32 -6.26 -4.51
C ARG A 159 6.45 -5.53 -5.85
N SER A 160 5.70 -5.95 -6.86
CA SER A 160 5.69 -5.29 -8.17
C SER A 160 5.17 -3.86 -8.07
N LEU A 161 4.07 -3.66 -7.35
CA LEU A 161 3.44 -2.35 -7.17
C LEU A 161 4.36 -1.36 -6.44
N VAL A 162 5.08 -1.79 -5.39
CA VAL A 162 6.05 -0.93 -4.71
C VAL A 162 7.22 -0.54 -5.62
N LEU A 163 7.80 -1.51 -6.33
CA LEU A 163 8.96 -1.24 -7.18
C LEU A 163 8.61 -0.32 -8.36
N ASN A 164 7.39 -0.42 -8.89
CA ASN A 164 6.99 0.30 -10.09
C ASN A 164 6.17 1.56 -9.80
N TYR A 165 5.31 1.61 -8.79
CA TYR A 165 4.32 2.70 -8.66
C TYR A 165 4.46 3.53 -7.37
N ASP A 166 5.12 3.01 -6.34
CA ASP A 166 5.31 3.75 -5.09
C ASP A 166 6.39 4.84 -5.17
N SER A 167 6.53 5.67 -4.15
CA SER A 167 7.64 6.60 -3.94
C SER A 167 9.00 5.91 -3.89
N PHE A 168 10.08 6.67 -4.09
CA PHE A 168 11.43 6.16 -3.86
C PHE A 168 11.70 5.97 -2.36
N HIS A 169 12.10 4.75 -2.03
CA HIS A 169 12.54 4.33 -0.69
C HIS A 169 13.98 3.84 -0.75
N MET A 170 14.87 4.50 -0.02
CA MET A 170 16.28 4.12 0.07
C MET A 170 16.46 2.91 0.99
N GLU A 171 15.52 2.71 1.91
CA GLU A 171 15.44 1.62 2.87
C GLU A 171 15.46 0.25 2.19
N ILE A 172 14.98 0.15 0.95
CA ILE A 172 15.05 -1.07 0.14
C ILE A 172 16.51 -1.54 -0.09
N PHE A 173 17.47 -0.61 -0.11
CA PHE A 173 18.89 -0.91 -0.27
C PHE A 173 19.64 -1.03 1.06
N THR A 174 19.17 -0.34 2.10
CA THR A 174 19.89 -0.26 3.38
C THR A 174 19.41 -1.28 4.41
N GLU A 175 18.13 -1.67 4.36
CA GLU A 175 17.55 -2.67 5.27
C GLU A 175 17.58 -4.06 4.64
N ILE A 176 18.31 -4.98 5.28
CA ILE A 176 18.51 -6.34 4.76
C ILE A 176 17.18 -7.04 4.47
N PHE A 177 16.18 -6.94 5.36
CA PHE A 177 14.91 -7.64 5.16
C PHE A 177 14.08 -7.08 3.99
N LEU A 178 14.20 -5.78 3.70
CA LEU A 178 13.56 -5.17 2.53
C LEU A 178 14.33 -5.55 1.26
N GLY A 179 15.66 -5.56 1.30
CA GLY A 179 16.49 -6.05 0.20
C GLY A 179 16.19 -7.50 -0.17
N ASP A 180 16.10 -8.40 0.82
CA ASP A 180 15.76 -9.81 0.62
C ASP A 180 14.40 -10.00 -0.07
N PHE A 181 13.42 -9.15 0.29
CA PHE A 181 12.07 -9.22 -0.26
C PHE A 181 11.95 -8.55 -1.64
N TYR A 182 12.41 -7.30 -1.77
CA TYR A 182 12.25 -6.48 -2.97
C TYR A 182 13.36 -6.69 -4.00
N LEU A 183 14.61 -6.88 -3.59
CA LEU A 183 15.80 -6.92 -4.45
C LEU A 183 16.39 -8.34 -4.55
N LYS A 184 15.56 -9.33 -4.91
CA LYS A 184 15.98 -10.74 -5.10
C LYS A 184 17.26 -10.93 -5.94
N ASN A 185 17.61 -9.97 -6.79
CA ASN A 185 18.88 -9.93 -7.53
C ASN A 185 19.26 -8.50 -7.92
N PHE A 186 20.51 -8.32 -8.37
CA PHE A 186 21.06 -7.04 -8.81
C PHE A 186 20.28 -6.39 -9.98
N SER A 187 19.76 -7.21 -10.91
CA SER A 187 19.00 -6.73 -12.06
C SER A 187 17.73 -6.00 -11.62
N ILE A 188 17.02 -6.52 -10.62
CA ILE A 188 15.82 -5.89 -10.08
C ILE A 188 16.16 -4.57 -9.36
N GLY A 189 17.27 -4.52 -8.61
CA GLY A 189 17.74 -3.27 -8.00
C GLY A 189 18.12 -2.22 -9.04
N THR A 190 18.80 -2.63 -10.11
CA THR A 190 19.15 -1.74 -11.24
C THR A 190 17.90 -1.23 -11.93
N TYR A 191 16.93 -2.11 -12.21
CA TYR A 191 15.66 -1.73 -12.82
C TYR A 191 14.86 -0.77 -11.94
N TYR A 192 14.85 -0.98 -10.63
CA TYR A 192 14.21 -0.07 -9.68
C TYR A 192 14.82 1.33 -9.75
N LEU A 193 16.15 1.46 -9.76
CA LEU A 193 16.84 2.75 -9.89
C LEU A 193 16.59 3.40 -11.25
N LEU A 194 16.73 2.63 -12.33
CA LEU A 194 16.47 3.13 -13.68
C LEU A 194 15.03 3.59 -13.85
N GLY A 195 14.06 2.88 -13.26
CA GLY A 195 12.67 3.29 -13.24
C GLY A 195 12.44 4.62 -12.51
N ARG A 196 13.30 4.97 -11.55
CA ARG A 196 13.25 6.29 -10.89
C ARG A 196 13.83 7.40 -11.75
N ILE A 197 14.78 7.10 -12.65
CA ILE A 197 15.39 8.08 -13.56
C ILE A 197 14.56 8.24 -14.85
N PHE A 198 14.00 7.12 -15.34
CA PHE A 198 13.20 7.02 -16.56
C PHE A 198 11.83 6.45 -16.21
N PRO A 199 10.87 7.29 -15.79
CA PRO A 199 9.56 6.86 -15.30
C PRO A 199 8.77 5.95 -16.25
N PHE A 200 8.97 6.03 -17.57
CA PHE A 200 8.23 5.15 -18.49
C PHE A 200 8.61 3.67 -18.35
N LEU A 201 9.79 3.35 -17.82
CA LEU A 201 10.14 1.97 -17.48
C LEU A 201 9.16 1.41 -16.43
N ARG A 202 8.60 2.24 -15.56
CA ARG A 202 7.63 1.80 -14.55
C ARG A 202 6.31 1.33 -15.17
N LEU A 203 5.93 1.92 -16.31
CA LEU A 203 4.72 1.55 -17.06
C LEU A 203 4.83 0.15 -17.71
N ASN A 204 6.06 -0.33 -17.95
CA ASN A 204 6.29 -1.65 -18.54
C ASN A 204 5.84 -2.79 -17.62
N ALA A 205 5.77 -2.58 -16.30
CA ALA A 205 5.19 -3.56 -15.39
C ALA A 205 3.71 -3.85 -15.72
N SER A 206 2.98 -2.85 -16.21
CA SER A 206 1.58 -2.96 -16.66
C SER A 206 1.44 -3.63 -18.04
N VAL A 207 2.44 -3.47 -18.91
CA VAL A 207 2.53 -4.25 -20.16
C VAL A 207 2.87 -5.71 -19.85
N SER A 208 3.80 -5.96 -18.91
CA SER A 208 4.17 -7.31 -18.49
C SER A 208 3.06 -8.05 -17.75
N THR A 209 2.11 -7.35 -17.11
CA THR A 209 0.88 -7.91 -16.50
C THR A 209 -0.25 -8.05 -17.52
N THR A 210 -0.27 -7.23 -18.57
CA THR A 210 -1.09 -7.53 -19.76
C THR A 210 -0.68 -8.84 -20.42
N PHE A 211 0.60 -9.24 -20.33
CA PHE A 211 1.10 -10.57 -20.76
C PHE A 211 1.18 -11.62 -19.62
N LYS A 212 1.36 -11.20 -18.36
CA LYS A 212 1.29 -12.04 -17.16
C LYS A 212 -0.10 -11.89 -16.57
N ILE A 213 -0.95 -12.78 -17.01
CA ILE A 213 -2.29 -13.03 -16.53
C ILE A 213 -2.35 -13.01 -14.98
N ILE A 214 -2.66 -11.86 -14.40
CA ILE A 214 -3.05 -11.71 -13.01
C ILE A 214 -4.43 -11.07 -13.10
N GLY A 215 -5.48 -11.83 -12.78
CA GLY A 215 -6.85 -11.36 -12.86
C GLY A 215 -7.02 -10.08 -12.05
N GLU A 216 -7.77 -9.13 -12.60
CA GLU A 216 -8.17 -7.92 -11.87
C GLU A 216 -8.99 -8.32 -10.63
N GLY A 217 -8.38 -8.31 -9.45
CA GLY A 217 -9.10 -8.39 -8.18
C GLY A 217 -9.21 -9.76 -7.52
N ASP A 218 -8.59 -10.81 -8.03
CA ASP A 218 -8.52 -12.10 -7.32
C ASP A 218 -7.21 -12.21 -6.53
N GLU A 219 -7.32 -12.21 -5.19
CA GLU A 219 -6.21 -12.51 -4.26
C GLU A 219 -5.68 -13.94 -4.44
N PHE A 220 -6.48 -14.78 -5.10
CA PHE A 220 -6.15 -16.11 -5.58
C PHE A 220 -5.98 -16.01 -7.07
N SER A 221 -4.76 -15.77 -7.57
CA SER A 221 -4.50 -15.59 -9.00
C SER A 221 -4.97 -16.79 -9.83
N TYR A 222 -6.24 -16.82 -10.17
CA TYR A 222 -6.69 -17.42 -11.40
C TYR A 222 -6.21 -16.44 -12.45
N SER A 223 -5.05 -16.79 -13.02
CA SER A 223 -4.77 -16.35 -14.37
C SER A 223 -6.06 -16.53 -15.18
N GLU A 224 -6.66 -15.43 -15.61
CA GLU A 224 -7.71 -15.40 -16.62
C GLU A 224 -7.35 -16.40 -17.73
N LYS A 225 -7.93 -17.61 -17.64
CA LYS A 225 -7.49 -18.77 -18.46
C LYS A 225 -7.75 -18.56 -19.96
N ASN A 226 -8.39 -17.45 -20.32
CA ASN A 226 -8.61 -17.01 -21.70
C ASN A 226 -7.60 -15.93 -22.09
N LEU A 227 -6.35 -16.36 -22.30
CA LEU A 227 -5.32 -15.55 -22.97
C LEU A 227 -5.83 -14.99 -24.31
N GLU A 228 -6.70 -15.74 -25.00
CA GLU A 228 -7.39 -15.28 -26.22
C GLU A 228 -8.21 -14.00 -25.99
N LYS A 229 -8.93 -13.86 -24.87
CA LYS A 229 -9.75 -12.67 -24.61
C LYS A 229 -8.89 -11.42 -24.31
N LEU A 230 -7.71 -11.63 -23.72
CA LEU A 230 -6.70 -10.58 -23.48
C LEU A 230 -5.96 -10.16 -24.75
N LEU A 231 -5.70 -11.10 -25.67
CA LEU A 231 -5.02 -10.84 -26.96
C LEU A 231 -5.97 -10.35 -28.06
N LEU A 232 -7.25 -10.70 -27.98
CA LEU A 232 -8.30 -10.27 -28.92
C LEU A 232 -9.01 -8.96 -28.47
N GLY A 233 -8.76 -8.51 -27.25
CA GLY A 233 -9.34 -7.28 -26.73
C GLY A 233 -8.74 -6.03 -27.39
N ASN A 234 -9.57 -5.05 -27.73
CA ASN A 234 -9.10 -3.77 -28.26
C ASN A 234 -8.31 -3.03 -27.15
N PRO A 235 -6.98 -2.80 -27.32
CA PRO A 235 -6.17 -2.16 -26.29
C PRO A 235 -6.64 -0.73 -25.98
N ILE A 236 -7.21 -0.03 -26.97
CA ILE A 236 -7.75 1.32 -26.80
C ILE A 236 -8.98 1.30 -25.88
N GLU A 237 -9.85 0.30 -26.02
CA GLU A 237 -11.02 0.15 -25.15
C GLU A 237 -10.61 -0.21 -23.72
N LYS A 238 -9.60 -1.09 -23.54
CA LYS A 238 -9.05 -1.39 -22.22
C LYS A 238 -8.46 -0.13 -21.56
N TRP A 239 -7.69 0.64 -22.30
CA TRP A 239 -7.10 1.90 -21.81
C TRP A 239 -8.17 2.94 -21.47
N LYS A 240 -9.21 3.06 -22.29
CA LYS A 240 -10.34 3.96 -22.01
C LYS A 240 -11.10 3.52 -20.75
N SER A 241 -11.38 2.22 -20.61
CA SER A 241 -12.02 1.65 -19.41
C SER A 241 -11.18 1.89 -18.15
N ASN A 242 -9.85 1.70 -18.23
CA ASN A 242 -8.94 2.03 -17.14
C ASN A 242 -8.98 3.51 -16.77
N LEU A 243 -8.92 4.39 -17.78
CA LEU A 243 -9.00 5.83 -17.59
C LEU A 243 -10.29 6.22 -16.86
N ASP A 244 -11.45 5.80 -17.38
CA ASP A 244 -12.75 6.12 -16.82
C ASP A 244 -12.87 5.62 -15.36
N ARG A 245 -12.44 4.37 -15.11
CA ARG A 245 -12.39 3.78 -13.76
C ARG A 245 -11.47 4.56 -12.82
N ASN A 246 -10.26 4.89 -13.24
CA ASN A 246 -9.28 5.53 -12.38
C ASN A 246 -9.62 7.01 -12.12
N LEU A 247 -10.23 7.70 -13.07
CA LEU A 247 -10.78 9.03 -12.85
C LEU A 247 -11.92 9.01 -11.83
N PHE A 248 -12.81 8.01 -11.89
CA PHE A 248 -13.83 7.79 -10.87
C PHE A 248 -13.20 7.54 -9.50
N LEU A 249 -12.19 6.66 -9.42
CA LEU A 249 -11.48 6.37 -8.17
C LEU A 249 -10.78 7.61 -7.60
N GLU A 250 -10.16 8.44 -8.44
CA GLU A 250 -9.53 9.71 -8.00
C GLU A 250 -10.52 10.59 -7.23
N VAL A 251 -11.73 10.73 -7.77
CA VAL A 251 -12.80 11.53 -7.16
C VAL A 251 -13.26 10.88 -5.85
N GLU A 252 -13.53 9.58 -5.84
CA GLU A 252 -14.02 8.88 -4.65
C GLU A 252 -13.00 8.88 -3.50
N TYR A 253 -11.73 8.59 -3.79
CA TYR A 253 -10.67 8.64 -2.77
C TYR A 253 -10.53 10.05 -2.19
N SER A 254 -10.58 11.06 -3.04
CA SER A 254 -10.45 12.46 -2.61
C SER A 254 -11.64 12.91 -1.77
N LYS A 255 -12.85 12.48 -2.13
CA LYS A 255 -14.10 12.81 -1.42
C LYS A 255 -14.24 12.09 -0.08
N ASN A 256 -13.84 10.82 0.00
CA ASN A 256 -14.10 9.95 1.14
C ASN A 256 -12.88 9.74 2.05
N ASN A 257 -11.89 10.62 1.95
CA ASN A 257 -10.66 10.60 2.72
C ASN A 257 -9.83 9.30 2.58
N GLY A 258 -9.82 8.70 1.40
CA GLY A 258 -9.13 7.45 1.10
C GLY A 258 -9.96 6.18 1.30
N TYR A 259 -11.20 6.29 1.78
CA TYR A 259 -12.15 5.18 1.85
C TYR A 259 -12.63 4.75 0.45
N LEU A 260 -12.81 3.44 0.26
CA LEU A 260 -13.39 2.87 -0.95
C LEU A 260 -14.46 1.84 -0.60
N ASP A 261 -15.69 2.04 -1.06
CA ASP A 261 -16.74 1.02 -0.97
C ASP A 261 -16.44 -0.11 -1.96
N TRP A 262 -16.11 -1.30 -1.44
CA TRP A 262 -15.62 -2.38 -2.27
C TRP A 262 -16.74 -3.00 -3.11
N GLY A 263 -16.48 -3.18 -4.40
CA GLY A 263 -17.44 -3.77 -5.34
C GLY A 263 -18.52 -2.80 -5.86
N LYS A 264 -18.58 -1.55 -5.37
CA LYS A 264 -19.52 -0.53 -5.87
C LYS A 264 -18.88 0.29 -7.00
N GLN A 265 -19.60 0.44 -8.12
CA GLN A 265 -19.18 1.27 -9.27
C GLN A 265 -19.82 2.68 -9.26
N SER A 266 -20.64 2.97 -8.25
CA SER A 266 -21.27 4.27 -8.05
C SER A 266 -20.67 4.97 -6.84
N SER A 267 -20.77 6.31 -6.83
CA SER A 267 -20.23 7.13 -5.75
C SER A 267 -20.77 6.72 -4.39
N TYR A 268 -19.90 6.80 -3.38
CA TYR A 268 -20.29 6.55 -2.01
C TYR A 268 -21.32 7.59 -1.53
N ASP A 269 -22.42 7.09 -0.98
CA ASP A 269 -23.61 7.80 -0.51
C ASP A 269 -23.92 7.51 0.97
N GLY A 270 -23.16 6.62 1.62
CA GLY A 270 -23.38 6.20 3.02
C GLY A 270 -24.58 5.25 3.22
N ILE A 271 -25.29 4.90 2.14
CA ILE A 271 -26.44 4.01 2.21
C ILE A 271 -25.94 2.57 2.23
N CYS A 272 -26.27 1.85 3.31
CA CYS A 272 -26.02 0.41 3.38
C CYS A 272 -27.03 -0.30 2.48
N VAL A 273 -26.52 -0.95 1.44
CA VAL A 273 -27.27 -1.85 0.56
C VAL A 273 -26.65 -3.24 0.73
N PRO A 274 -27.36 -4.22 1.29
CA PRO A 274 -26.85 -5.58 1.45
C PRO A 274 -26.45 -6.21 0.11
N ASN A 275 -25.36 -6.98 0.11
CA ASN A 275 -24.93 -7.69 -1.09
C ASN A 275 -25.76 -8.96 -1.31
N GLU A 276 -26.74 -8.89 -2.21
CA GLU A 276 -27.56 -10.04 -2.59
C GLU A 276 -26.85 -10.98 -3.58
N ASN A 277 -25.84 -10.49 -4.30
CA ASN A 277 -25.13 -11.23 -5.34
C ASN A 277 -23.74 -11.68 -4.85
N LEU A 278 -23.74 -12.62 -3.89
CA LEU A 278 -22.52 -13.11 -3.27
C LEU A 278 -21.61 -13.84 -4.27
N ILE A 279 -20.35 -13.40 -4.36
CA ILE A 279 -19.32 -14.06 -5.18
C ILE A 279 -19.00 -15.43 -4.55
N PRO A 280 -19.08 -16.55 -5.29
CA PRO A 280 -18.75 -17.86 -4.74
C PRO A 280 -17.26 -17.96 -4.37
N LEU A 281 -16.95 -18.72 -3.32
CA LEU A 281 -15.56 -18.95 -2.94
C LEU A 281 -14.83 -19.77 -4.01
N PRO A 282 -13.56 -19.45 -4.31
CA PRO A 282 -12.73 -20.31 -5.14
C PRO A 282 -12.62 -21.73 -4.57
N GLN A 283 -12.54 -22.73 -5.45
CA GLN A 283 -12.28 -24.10 -5.02
C GLN A 283 -10.89 -24.18 -4.37
N ASN A 284 -10.82 -24.77 -3.17
CA ASN A 284 -9.60 -24.93 -2.38
C ASN A 284 -8.85 -23.61 -2.09
N ALA A 285 -9.56 -22.51 -1.85
CA ALA A 285 -8.95 -21.20 -1.53
C ALA A 285 -7.92 -21.28 -0.39
N GLU A 286 -8.14 -22.14 0.60
CA GLU A 286 -7.21 -22.40 1.70
C GLU A 286 -5.87 -22.98 1.25
N ALA A 287 -5.83 -23.74 0.15
CA ALA A 287 -4.62 -24.41 -0.34
C ALA A 287 -3.55 -23.40 -0.76
N ALA A 288 -3.96 -22.30 -1.40
CA ALA A 288 -3.06 -21.21 -1.79
C ALA A 288 -2.48 -20.47 -0.58
N LEU A 289 -3.11 -20.60 0.58
CA LEU A 289 -2.72 -19.92 1.81
C LEU A 289 -1.89 -20.78 2.76
N GLN A 290 -1.77 -22.09 2.54
CA GLN A 290 -1.16 -23.02 3.51
C GLN A 290 0.29 -22.68 3.87
N LYS A 291 1.08 -22.19 2.92
CA LYS A 291 2.51 -21.93 3.13
C LYS A 291 2.71 -20.59 3.80
N THR A 292 3.31 -20.59 5.00
CA THR A 292 3.74 -19.36 5.69
C THR A 292 5.01 -18.79 5.06
N ARG A 293 5.02 -17.47 4.84
CA ARG A 293 6.14 -16.70 4.30
C ARG A 293 7.07 -16.25 5.43
N LYS A 294 8.21 -16.90 5.63
CA LYS A 294 9.15 -16.53 6.72
C LYS A 294 9.60 -15.06 6.70
N SER A 295 9.72 -14.45 5.52
CA SER A 295 10.07 -13.03 5.41
C SER A 295 9.02 -12.09 5.99
N SER A 296 7.72 -12.42 5.91
CA SER A 296 6.65 -11.58 6.49
C SER A 296 6.77 -11.48 8.01
N LEU A 297 7.10 -12.59 8.67
CA LEU A 297 7.30 -12.64 10.13
C LEU A 297 8.49 -11.78 10.56
N LYS A 298 9.57 -11.77 9.76
CA LYS A 298 10.73 -10.89 9.99
C LYS A 298 10.32 -9.43 9.82
N ALA A 299 9.53 -9.11 8.79
CA ALA A 299 9.05 -7.76 8.53
C ALA A 299 8.12 -7.24 9.63
N TRP A 300 7.17 -8.06 10.10
CA TRP A 300 6.30 -7.71 11.24
C TRP A 300 7.09 -7.39 12.50
N ARG A 301 8.03 -8.25 12.90
CA ARG A 301 8.91 -7.99 14.05
C ARG A 301 9.71 -6.70 13.87
N LYS A 302 10.26 -6.46 12.67
CA LYS A 302 11.00 -5.22 12.37
C LYS A 302 10.14 -3.97 12.48
N LEU A 303 8.89 -4.00 11.99
CA LEU A 303 7.94 -2.90 12.12
C LEU A 303 7.62 -2.60 13.59
N PHE A 304 7.23 -3.61 14.36
CA PHE A 304 6.88 -3.42 15.77
C PHE A 304 8.07 -2.97 16.60
N SER A 305 9.23 -3.61 16.42
CA SER A 305 10.46 -3.23 17.11
C SER A 305 10.88 -1.79 16.81
N TYR A 306 10.77 -1.35 15.55
CA TYR A 306 11.07 0.03 15.17
C TYR A 306 10.12 1.02 15.84
N LEU A 307 8.80 0.81 15.75
CA LEU A 307 7.80 1.70 16.33
C LEU A 307 7.96 1.81 17.86
N LYS A 308 8.18 0.66 18.52
CA LYS A 308 8.42 0.59 19.95
C LYS A 308 9.68 1.33 20.39
N THR A 309 10.79 1.14 19.67
CA THR A 309 12.07 1.83 19.95
C THR A 309 11.92 3.35 19.83
N ASN A 310 11.05 3.82 18.94
CA ASN A 310 10.74 5.25 18.76
C ASN A 310 9.60 5.75 19.66
N ASN A 311 9.17 4.95 20.65
CA ASN A 311 8.10 5.25 21.59
C ASN A 311 6.78 5.60 20.88
N VAL A 312 6.44 4.90 19.80
CA VAL A 312 5.19 5.06 19.06
C VAL A 312 4.24 3.93 19.48
N PRO A 313 3.09 4.23 20.11
CA PRO A 313 2.09 3.23 20.47
C PRO A 313 1.52 2.54 19.24
N VAL A 314 1.29 1.23 19.34
CA VAL A 314 0.74 0.42 18.24
C VAL A 314 -0.47 -0.36 18.74
N PHE A 315 -1.51 -0.43 17.91
CA PHE A 315 -2.66 -1.29 18.13
C PHE A 315 -2.88 -2.15 16.88
N ALA A 316 -2.70 -3.46 17.02
CA ALA A 316 -2.90 -4.41 15.94
C ALA A 316 -4.39 -4.80 15.86
N VAL A 317 -4.91 -4.89 14.64
CA VAL A 317 -6.28 -5.34 14.39
C VAL A 317 -6.30 -6.50 13.39
N SER A 318 -7.24 -7.41 13.55
CA SER A 318 -7.56 -8.40 12.52
C SER A 318 -9.03 -8.27 12.15
N LEU A 319 -9.28 -7.95 10.87
CA LEU A 319 -10.61 -7.86 10.32
C LEU A 319 -11.02 -9.23 9.77
N PRO A 320 -12.28 -9.64 9.96
CA PRO A 320 -12.73 -10.94 9.50
C PRO A 320 -12.89 -10.95 7.98
N PHE A 321 -12.85 -12.15 7.42
CA PHE A 321 -13.35 -12.40 6.08
C PHE A 321 -14.84 -12.75 6.11
N ARG A 322 -15.44 -12.95 4.93
CA ARG A 322 -16.83 -13.41 4.86
C ARG A 322 -16.99 -14.71 5.67
N PRO A 323 -18.06 -14.90 6.45
CA PRO A 323 -18.10 -15.98 7.46
C PRO A 323 -17.85 -17.40 6.94
N ASP A 324 -18.28 -17.70 5.71
CA ASP A 324 -18.01 -18.96 5.02
C ASP A 324 -16.52 -19.14 4.70
N PHE A 325 -15.84 -18.06 4.34
CA PHE A 325 -14.41 -18.07 4.07
C PHE A 325 -13.57 -18.10 5.35
N ASP A 326 -13.92 -17.25 6.33
CA ASP A 326 -13.24 -17.18 7.63
C ASP A 326 -13.22 -18.55 8.33
N LYS A 327 -14.34 -19.29 8.24
CA LYS A 327 -14.45 -20.68 8.74
C LYS A 327 -13.49 -21.66 8.06
N LYS A 328 -13.22 -21.51 6.76
CA LYS A 328 -12.23 -22.36 6.07
C LYS A 328 -10.81 -22.02 6.52
N LEU A 329 -10.54 -20.72 6.68
CA LEU A 329 -9.23 -20.20 7.05
C LEU A 329 -8.87 -20.41 8.52
N SER A 330 -9.86 -20.60 9.40
CA SER A 330 -9.62 -20.76 10.85
C SER A 330 -8.75 -21.97 11.20
N SER A 331 -8.61 -22.93 10.28
CA SER A 331 -7.74 -24.11 10.44
C SER A 331 -6.26 -23.82 10.17
N LEU A 332 -5.94 -22.68 9.56
CA LEU A 332 -4.59 -22.34 9.12
C LEU A 332 -3.76 -21.70 10.26
N PRO A 333 -2.47 -22.06 10.42
CA PRO A 333 -1.66 -21.63 11.56
C PRO A 333 -1.22 -20.15 11.53
N GLN A 334 -1.39 -19.46 10.40
CA GLN A 334 -0.83 -18.14 10.11
C GLN A 334 -1.23 -17.13 11.18
N MET A 335 -2.53 -17.03 11.47
CA MET A 335 -3.02 -16.06 12.44
C MET A 335 -2.48 -16.33 13.85
N SER A 336 -2.40 -17.61 14.26
CA SER A 336 -1.80 -17.98 15.56
C SER A 336 -0.29 -17.67 15.62
N ILE A 337 0.42 -17.81 14.50
CA ILE A 337 1.84 -17.43 14.40
C ILE A 337 1.98 -15.91 14.52
N TRP A 338 1.12 -15.13 13.88
CA TRP A 338 1.14 -13.67 13.99
C TRP A 338 0.77 -13.19 15.39
N GLU A 339 -0.23 -13.80 16.03
CA GLU A 339 -0.58 -13.55 17.43
C GLU A 339 0.60 -13.83 18.37
N SER A 340 1.41 -14.83 18.06
CA SER A 340 2.66 -15.10 18.80
C SER A 340 3.68 -13.97 18.65
N VAL A 341 3.83 -13.40 17.44
CA VAL A 341 4.67 -12.19 17.22
C VAL A 341 4.14 -10.99 18.01
N LEU A 342 2.82 -10.79 18.05
CA LEU A 342 2.20 -9.70 18.83
C LEU A 342 2.46 -9.87 20.33
N MET A 343 2.38 -11.10 20.85
CA MET A 343 2.70 -11.40 22.25
C MET A 343 4.18 -11.17 22.57
N GLU A 344 5.09 -11.65 21.72
CA GLU A 344 6.54 -11.44 21.86
C GLU A 344 6.88 -9.94 21.92
N GLU A 345 6.30 -9.15 21.02
CA GLU A 345 6.56 -7.71 20.93
C GLU A 345 5.74 -6.87 21.94
N ARG A 346 4.79 -7.51 22.64
CA ARG A 346 3.83 -6.90 23.58
C ARG A 346 2.94 -5.84 22.92
N ILE A 347 2.39 -6.17 21.76
CA ILE A 347 1.51 -5.28 20.99
C ILE A 347 0.04 -5.58 21.36
N PRO A 348 -0.72 -4.58 21.85
CA PRO A 348 -2.16 -4.71 22.02
C PRO A 348 -2.85 -5.14 20.73
N TYR A 349 -3.78 -6.09 20.83
CA TYR A 349 -4.40 -6.73 19.68
C TYR A 349 -5.90 -6.87 19.86
N TRP A 350 -6.65 -6.61 18.79
CA TRP A 350 -8.08 -6.91 18.72
C TRP A 350 -8.44 -7.65 17.43
N LYS A 351 -9.14 -8.77 17.59
CA LYS A 351 -9.72 -9.54 16.49
C LYS A 351 -11.22 -9.30 16.43
N ALA A 352 -11.69 -8.72 15.33
CA ALA A 352 -13.11 -8.62 15.05
C ALA A 352 -13.66 -10.03 14.73
N LYS A 353 -14.73 -10.42 15.43
CA LYS A 353 -15.27 -11.78 15.31
C LYS A 353 -16.19 -11.87 14.09
N ALA A 354 -15.96 -12.84 13.21
CA ALA A 354 -16.72 -12.99 11.96
C ALA A 354 -18.24 -13.15 12.17
N HIS A 355 -18.70 -13.75 13.28
CA HIS A 355 -20.13 -13.90 13.57
C HIS A 355 -20.88 -12.60 13.83
N PHE A 356 -20.18 -11.48 14.02
CA PHE A 356 -20.79 -10.15 14.10
C PHE A 356 -21.28 -9.66 12.72
N PHE A 357 -20.84 -10.32 11.65
CA PHE A 357 -21.14 -9.95 10.28
C PHE A 357 -21.93 -11.06 9.58
N GLU A 358 -22.83 -10.66 8.70
CA GLU A 358 -23.55 -11.52 7.78
C GLU A 358 -22.78 -11.61 6.46
N PRO A 359 -22.94 -12.69 5.66
CA PRO A 359 -22.31 -12.77 4.34
C PRO A 359 -22.58 -11.56 3.43
N ARG A 360 -23.75 -10.92 3.58
CA ARG A 360 -24.18 -9.74 2.81
C ARG A 360 -23.52 -8.43 3.24
N ASP A 361 -22.76 -8.42 4.35
CA ASP A 361 -21.95 -7.29 4.80
C ASP A 361 -20.61 -7.17 4.06
N PHE A 362 -20.35 -8.06 3.11
CA PHE A 362 -19.12 -8.12 2.33
C PHE A 362 -19.37 -7.82 0.85
N GLY A 363 -18.47 -7.03 0.25
CA GLY A 363 -18.47 -6.76 -1.19
C GLY A 363 -18.00 -7.96 -2.00
N ASP A 364 -17.07 -8.74 -1.43
CA ASP A 364 -16.59 -10.02 -1.96
C ASP A 364 -16.36 -11.01 -0.81
N TYR A 365 -15.41 -11.93 -0.93
CA TYR A 365 -15.07 -12.86 0.16
C TYR A 365 -14.05 -12.29 1.16
N THR A 366 -13.37 -11.18 0.86
CA THR A 366 -12.32 -10.61 1.72
C THR A 366 -12.54 -9.19 2.25
N HIS A 367 -13.43 -8.42 1.63
CA HIS A 367 -13.64 -7.00 1.88
C HIS A 367 -15.06 -6.71 2.37
N LEU A 368 -15.17 -5.87 3.40
CA LEU A 368 -16.45 -5.36 3.86
C LEU A 368 -17.01 -4.35 2.84
N ASN A 369 -18.33 -4.32 2.71
CA ASN A 369 -19.03 -3.24 2.02
C ASN A 369 -19.47 -2.15 3.01
N THR A 370 -20.22 -1.15 2.55
CA THR A 370 -20.81 -0.10 3.40
C THR A 370 -21.57 -0.65 4.63
N CYS A 371 -22.32 -1.76 4.52
CA CYS A 371 -23.03 -2.35 5.65
C CYS A 371 -22.07 -2.90 6.70
N GLY A 372 -21.07 -3.67 6.27
CA GLY A 372 -20.01 -4.18 7.13
C GLY A 372 -19.21 -3.07 7.81
N MET A 373 -18.84 -2.03 7.06
CA MET A 373 -18.16 -0.84 7.59
C MET A 373 -18.98 -0.18 8.70
N ARG A 374 -20.28 0.04 8.48
CA ARG A 374 -21.17 0.67 9.48
C ARG A 374 -21.33 -0.16 10.75
N LYS A 375 -21.21 -1.49 10.66
CA LYS A 375 -21.15 -2.38 11.82
C LYS A 375 -19.79 -2.31 12.52
N LEU A 376 -18.68 -2.29 11.77
CA LEU A 376 -17.32 -2.34 12.29
C LEU A 376 -16.88 -1.06 13.00
N VAL A 377 -17.12 0.11 12.38
CA VAL A 377 -16.58 1.40 12.83
C VAL A 377 -16.94 1.77 14.28
N PRO A 378 -18.18 1.60 14.76
CA PRO A 378 -18.53 1.86 16.16
C PRO A 378 -17.72 1.00 17.14
N VAL A 379 -17.61 -0.30 16.88
CA VAL A 379 -16.91 -1.25 17.76
C VAL A 379 -15.41 -0.96 17.75
N LEU A 380 -14.84 -0.68 16.58
CA LEU A 380 -13.43 -0.30 16.48
C LEU A 380 -13.15 1.00 17.26
N ALA A 381 -14.04 1.99 17.18
CA ALA A 381 -13.86 3.25 17.91
C ALA A 381 -13.77 3.01 19.43
N GLU A 382 -14.64 2.18 19.99
CA GLU A 382 -14.61 1.79 21.41
C GLU A 382 -13.26 1.14 21.77
N LYS A 383 -12.79 0.21 20.94
CA LYS A 383 -11.52 -0.50 21.16
C LYS A 383 -10.30 0.42 21.08
N ILE A 384 -10.35 1.46 20.25
CA ILE A 384 -9.31 2.50 20.17
C ILE A 384 -9.35 3.38 21.43
N LEU A 385 -10.53 3.79 21.89
CA LEU A 385 -10.69 4.60 23.10
C LEU A 385 -10.32 3.85 24.39
N GLU A 386 -10.30 2.53 24.36
CA GLU A 386 -9.78 1.68 25.44
C GLU A 386 -8.25 1.73 25.56
N GLN A 387 -7.52 2.15 24.51
CA GLN A 387 -6.06 2.17 24.53
C GLN A 387 -5.53 3.27 25.46
N ASP A 388 -4.57 2.92 26.31
CA ASP A 388 -4.01 3.85 27.31
C ASP A 388 -3.37 5.08 26.68
N SER A 389 -2.72 4.91 25.51
CA SER A 389 -2.13 6.04 24.77
C SER A 389 -3.20 7.06 24.37
N ILE A 390 -4.36 6.61 23.92
CA ILE A 390 -5.47 7.47 23.51
C ILE A 390 -6.14 8.13 24.71
N ARG A 391 -6.41 7.36 25.78
CA ARG A 391 -6.95 7.91 27.03
C ARG A 391 -6.09 9.02 27.62
N SER A 392 -4.77 8.91 27.48
CA SER A 392 -3.83 9.94 27.95
C SER A 392 -3.88 11.23 27.13
N VAL A 393 -4.20 11.13 25.84
CA VAL A 393 -4.33 12.28 24.93
C VAL A 393 -5.64 13.03 25.19
N LEU A 394 -6.75 12.31 25.36
CA LEU A 394 -8.08 12.91 25.54
C LEU A 394 -8.33 13.50 26.95
N LYS A 395 -7.48 13.19 27.93
CA LYS A 395 -7.54 13.76 29.29
C LYS A 395 -6.79 15.08 29.45
N ARG A 396 -5.99 15.47 28.46
CA ARG A 396 -5.27 16.75 28.42
C ARG A 396 -6.13 17.80 27.74
#